data_AF-X1GXK2-F1
#
_entry.id   AF-X1GXK2-F1
#
_cell.length_a   1.000
_cell.length_b   1.000
_cell.length_c   1.000
_cell.angle_alpha   90.00
_cell.angle_beta   90.00
_cell.angle_gamma   90.00
#
_symmetry.space_group_name_H-M   'P 1'
#
loop_
_entity.id
_entity.type
_entity.pdbx_description
1 polymer ?
#
loop_
_entity_poly.entity_id
_entity_poly.type
_entity_poly.pdbx_seq_one_letter_code
_entity_poly.pdbx_strand_id
1 'polypeptide(L)'
;RREYIPDNSMKKLWVILLLFLVASLLPADDLTVYITKIGKKYHLDTCSYLRSSKIPISLADAIVGGYTPCSRCNPPSQTQEAKSAFELHSIEELAIPYCADPAQIQHYVG
;
A
#
# COMPACT_ATOMS: atom_id res chain seq x y z
N ARG A 1 -42.31 10.93 38.23
CA ARG A 1 -41.78 11.91 37.25
C ARG A 1 -41.06 11.10 36.17
N ARG A 2 -41.75 10.67 35.11
CA ARG A 2 -41.12 10.04 33.94
C ARG A 2 -40.90 11.16 32.93
N GLU A 3 -39.64 11.50 32.69
CA GLU A 3 -39.26 12.55 31.76
C GLU A 3 -39.59 12.08 30.34
N TYR A 4 -40.44 12.88 29.70
CA TYR A 4 -40.70 12.82 28.27
C TYR A 4 -39.40 13.14 27.53
N ILE A 5 -38.69 12.11 27.05
CA ILE A 5 -37.51 12.27 26.18
C ILE A 5 -38.07 12.50 24.77
N PRO A 6 -37.88 13.70 24.16
CA PRO A 6 -38.47 14.02 22.87
C PRO A 6 -37.97 13.03 21.82
N ASP A 7 -38.89 12.24 21.25
CA ASP A 7 -38.56 11.40 20.11
C ASP A 7 -38.17 12.30 18.94
N ASN A 8 -36.97 12.01 18.47
CA ASN A 8 -36.25 12.76 17.48
C ASN A 8 -35.95 11.88 16.27
N SER A 9 -36.97 11.20 15.75
CA SER A 9 -36.76 10.23 14.67
C SER A 9 -36.06 10.85 13.44
N MET A 10 -36.37 12.13 13.12
CA MET A 10 -35.81 12.82 11.94
C MET A 10 -34.45 13.49 12.19
N LYS A 11 -34.20 14.13 13.35
CA LYS A 11 -32.83 14.61 13.66
C LYS A 11 -31.89 13.44 13.96
N LYS A 12 -32.35 12.26 14.39
CA LYS A 12 -31.51 11.05 14.54
C LYS A 12 -30.99 10.56 13.19
N LEU A 13 -31.84 10.52 12.16
CA LEU A 13 -31.45 10.19 10.78
C LEU A 13 -30.45 11.20 10.22
N TRP A 14 -30.69 12.50 10.46
CA TRP A 14 -29.76 13.54 10.03
C TRP A 14 -28.44 13.51 10.81
N VAL A 15 -28.48 13.23 12.12
CA VAL A 15 -27.28 13.04 12.94
C VAL A 15 -26.51 11.83 12.47
N ILE A 16 -27.15 10.69 12.19
CA ILE A 16 -26.48 9.50 11.64
C ILE A 16 -25.88 9.82 10.27
N LEU A 17 -26.59 10.53 9.40
CA LEU A 17 -26.08 10.92 8.08
C LEU A 17 -24.88 11.88 8.19
N LEU A 18 -24.92 12.82 9.16
CA LEU A 18 -23.83 13.75 9.45
C LEU A 18 -22.63 13.01 10.08
N LEU A 19 -22.88 12.04 10.97
CA LEU A 19 -21.85 11.22 11.61
C LEU A 19 -21.19 10.26 10.61
N PHE A 20 -21.97 9.70 9.69
CA PHE A 20 -21.48 8.87 8.60
C PHE A 20 -20.68 9.69 7.59
N LEU A 21 -21.13 10.91 7.27
CA LEU A 21 -20.38 11.85 6.43
C LEU A 21 -19.06 12.25 7.08
N VAL A 22 -19.03 12.51 8.39
CA VAL A 22 -17.81 12.82 9.15
C VAL A 22 -16.87 11.61 9.25
N ALA A 23 -17.41 10.39 9.41
CA ALA A 23 -16.60 9.18 9.48
C ALA A 23 -15.85 8.91 8.16
N SER A 24 -16.45 9.26 7.02
CA SER A 24 -15.79 9.19 5.71
C SER A 24 -14.62 10.16 5.54
N LEU A 25 -14.46 11.14 6.44
CA LEU A 25 -13.36 12.11 6.43
C LEU A 25 -12.20 11.74 7.38
N LEU A 26 -12.26 10.60 8.07
CA LEU A 26 -11.17 10.14 8.93
C LEU A 26 -10.00 9.63 8.08
N PRO A 27 -8.75 10.06 8.33
CA PRO A 27 -7.58 9.51 7.65
C PRO A 27 -7.35 8.05 8.07
N ALA A 28 -6.96 7.21 7.12
CA ALA A 28 -6.55 5.83 7.39
C ALA A 28 -5.14 5.81 8.00
N ASP A 29 -4.87 4.82 8.86
CA ASP A 29 -3.55 4.64 9.47
C ASP A 29 -2.55 4.14 8.42
N ASP A 30 -1.64 5.02 8.01
CA ASP A 30 -0.54 4.66 7.10
C ASP A 30 0.55 3.85 7.82
N LEU A 31 1.09 2.85 7.13
CA LEU A 31 2.21 2.06 7.64
C LEU A 31 3.42 2.96 7.91
N THR A 32 3.93 2.95 9.14
CA THR A 32 5.15 3.68 9.50
C THR A 32 6.40 2.87 9.13
N VAL A 33 7.26 3.44 8.28
CA VAL A 33 8.59 2.93 7.94
C VAL A 33 9.67 3.92 8.38
N TYR A 34 10.94 3.56 8.22
CA TYR A 34 12.04 4.40 8.70
C TYR A 34 13.05 4.72 7.61
N ILE A 35 13.49 5.98 7.58
CA ILE A 35 14.58 6.44 6.71
C ILE A 35 15.78 6.86 7.55
N THR A 36 16.93 6.97 6.88
CA THR A 36 18.16 7.52 7.46
C THR A 36 18.38 8.94 6.93
N LYS A 37 19.09 9.79 7.70
CA LYS A 37 19.32 11.21 7.35
C LYS A 37 19.91 11.46 5.95
N ILE A 38 20.69 10.51 5.41
CA ILE A 38 21.46 10.66 4.17
C ILE A 38 21.06 9.60 3.12
N GLY A 39 20.33 8.56 3.52
CA GLY A 39 19.99 7.44 2.66
C GLY A 39 18.77 7.70 1.79
N LYS A 40 18.80 7.21 0.55
CA LYS A 40 17.64 7.19 -0.37
C LYS A 40 16.77 5.94 -0.21
N LYS A 41 16.90 5.26 0.95
CA LYS A 41 16.25 3.98 1.21
C LYS A 41 15.38 4.06 2.45
N TYR A 42 14.24 3.38 2.40
CA TYR A 42 13.41 3.13 3.57
C TYR A 42 13.63 1.71 4.10
N HIS A 43 13.43 1.56 5.40
CA HIS A 43 13.82 0.41 6.21
C HIS A 43 12.71 0.04 7.19
N LEU A 44 12.72 -1.22 7.64
CA LEU A 44 11.95 -1.66 8.82
C LEU A 44 12.69 -1.27 10.11
N ASP A 45 11.97 -1.28 11.23
CA ASP A 45 12.54 -0.94 12.55
C ASP A 45 13.66 -1.91 12.98
N THR A 46 13.64 -3.14 12.48
CA THR A 46 14.60 -4.21 12.75
C THR A 46 15.89 -4.10 11.93
N CYS A 47 16.00 -3.14 11.03
CA CYS A 47 17.16 -3.02 10.15
C CYS A 47 18.41 -2.57 10.93
N SER A 48 19.50 -3.34 10.82
CA SER A 48 20.77 -3.04 11.50
C SER A 48 21.41 -1.72 11.09
N TYR A 49 21.11 -1.20 9.90
CA TYR A 49 21.63 0.09 9.41
C TYR A 49 20.98 1.30 10.09
N LEU A 50 19.85 1.08 10.77
CA LEU A 50 19.08 2.13 11.43
C LEU A 50 19.60 2.48 12.83
N ARG A 51 20.68 1.83 13.28
CA ARG A 51 21.31 2.06 14.61
C ARG A 51 21.77 3.50 14.81
N SER A 52 22.24 4.15 13.75
CA SER A 52 22.82 5.49 13.82
C SER A 52 21.81 6.61 13.55
N SER A 53 20.73 6.33 12.81
CA SER A 53 19.71 7.32 12.42
C SER A 53 18.40 6.60 12.16
N LYS A 54 17.37 6.95 12.93
CA LYS A 54 16.01 6.38 12.86
C LYS A 54 15.00 7.52 12.77
N ILE A 55 14.56 7.82 11.55
CA ILE A 55 13.56 8.87 11.29
C ILE A 55 12.27 8.18 10.81
N PRO A 56 11.17 8.22 11.58
CA PRO A 56 9.90 7.63 11.16
C PRO A 56 9.27 8.47 10.03
N ILE A 57 8.69 7.78 9.05
CA ILE A 57 7.95 8.36 7.92
C ILE A 57 6.84 7.39 7.49
N SER A 58 5.74 7.88 6.93
CA SER A 58 4.72 7.01 6.36
C SER A 58 5.26 6.30 5.09
N LEU A 59 4.79 5.10 4.80
CA LEU A 59 5.15 4.37 3.58
C LEU A 59 4.74 5.17 2.34
N ALA A 60 3.57 5.82 2.38
CA ALA A 60 3.07 6.67 1.31
C ALA A 60 4.02 7.84 1.04
N ASP A 61 4.42 8.60 2.07
CA ASP A 61 5.34 9.72 1.92
C ASP A 61 6.73 9.27 1.48
N ALA A 62 7.19 8.09 1.93
CA ALA A 62 8.45 7.52 1.48
C ALA A 62 8.43 7.20 -0.03
N ILE A 63 7.32 6.70 -0.54
CA ILE A 63 7.19 6.37 -1.97
C ILE A 63 7.02 7.64 -2.81
N VAL A 64 6.18 8.58 -2.36
CA VAL A 64 6.03 9.90 -3.00
C VAL A 64 7.35 10.66 -3.00
N GLY A 65 8.14 10.55 -1.94
CA GLY A 65 9.48 11.13 -1.82
C GLY A 65 10.56 10.43 -2.66
N GLY A 66 10.22 9.36 -3.38
CA GLY A 66 11.16 8.63 -4.25
C GLY A 66 12.18 7.76 -3.50
N TYR A 67 11.91 7.39 -2.25
CA TYR A 67 12.74 6.46 -1.50
C TYR A 67 12.55 5.03 -2.02
N THR A 68 13.63 4.26 -2.03
CA THR A 68 13.62 2.85 -2.50
C THR A 68 13.64 1.86 -1.34
N PRO A 69 13.03 0.67 -1.46
CA PRO A 69 13.08 -0.33 -0.40
C PRO A 69 14.52 -0.80 -0.16
N CYS A 70 14.85 -1.05 1.11
CA CYS A 70 16.11 -1.68 1.47
C CYS A 70 16.07 -3.19 1.18
N SER A 71 16.96 -3.67 0.31
CA SER A 71 17.05 -5.10 -0.07
C SER A 71 17.43 -6.04 1.07
N ARG A 72 17.92 -5.52 2.21
CA ARG A 72 18.37 -6.32 3.36
C ARG A 72 17.24 -6.60 4.35
N CYS A 73 16.43 -5.59 4.69
CA CYS A 73 15.27 -5.79 5.56
C CYS A 73 13.97 -6.06 4.77
N ASN A 74 14.02 -5.94 3.45
CA ASN A 74 12.94 -6.25 2.51
C ASN A 74 11.57 -5.73 2.99
N PRO A 75 11.42 -4.40 3.19
CA PRO A 75 10.18 -3.81 3.65
C PRO A 75 9.07 -3.98 2.61
N PRO A 76 7.78 -4.01 3.01
CA PRO A 76 6.68 -4.08 2.07
C PRO A 76 6.70 -2.85 1.15
N SER A 77 6.79 -3.09 -0.16
CA SER A 77 6.53 -2.07 -1.18
C SER A 77 5.03 -2.06 -1.48
N GLN A 78 4.45 -0.91 -1.86
CA GLN A 78 3.03 -0.75 -2.25
C GLN A 78 2.55 -1.67 -3.40
N THR A 79 3.38 -2.59 -3.87
CA THR A 79 3.03 -3.64 -4.83
C THR A 79 2.21 -4.79 -4.21
N GLN A 80 2.12 -4.88 -2.88
CA GLN A 80 1.42 -6.01 -2.23
C GLN A 80 -0.11 -5.90 -2.26
N GLU A 81 -0.67 -4.70 -2.38
CA GLU A 81 -2.13 -4.53 -2.57
C GLU A 81 -2.56 -4.91 -3.99
N ALA A 82 -1.71 -4.65 -4.99
CA ALA A 82 -1.95 -5.08 -6.38
C ALA A 82 -1.81 -6.60 -6.59
N LYS A 83 -1.07 -7.31 -5.72
CA LYS A 83 -1.04 -8.78 -5.72
C LYS A 83 -2.27 -9.40 -5.05
N SER A 84 -2.81 -8.77 -4.00
CA SER A 84 -4.02 -9.28 -3.32
C SER A 84 -5.30 -9.19 -4.15
N ALA A 85 -5.38 -8.22 -5.08
CA ALA A 85 -6.48 -8.11 -6.04
C ALA A 85 -6.36 -9.08 -7.24
N PHE A 86 -5.21 -9.74 -7.41
CA PHE A 86 -4.97 -10.69 -8.51
C PHE A 86 -5.10 -12.16 -8.08
N GLU A 87 -5.18 -12.46 -6.78
CA GLU A 87 -5.17 -13.84 -6.26
C GLU A 87 -6.56 -14.44 -5.99
N LEU A 88 -7.56 -14.07 -6.80
CA LEU A 88 -8.86 -14.77 -6.84
C LEU A 88 -9.37 -15.08 -8.26
N HIS A 89 -8.64 -14.73 -9.32
CA HIS A 89 -9.01 -15.08 -10.71
C HIS A 89 -7.77 -15.25 -11.59
N SER A 90 -7.13 -16.43 -11.65
CA SER A 90 -6.25 -16.85 -12.78
C SER A 90 -5.71 -18.30 -12.70
N ILE A 91 -6.47 -19.26 -12.16
CA ILE A 91 -6.24 -20.70 -12.44
C ILE A 91 -7.36 -21.23 -13.34
N GLU A 92 -7.30 -20.86 -14.63
CA GLU A 92 -7.83 -21.54 -15.84
C GLU A 92 -7.56 -20.51 -16.96
N GLU A 93 -6.47 -20.58 -17.73
CA GLU A 93 -6.40 -21.19 -19.05
C GLU A 93 -5.00 -20.80 -19.60
N LEU A 94 -3.94 -21.61 -19.53
CA LEU A 94 -3.66 -22.78 -20.35
C LEU A 94 -3.84 -22.59 -21.87
N ALA A 95 -3.40 -21.45 -22.43
CA ALA A 95 -2.95 -21.37 -23.82
C ALA A 95 -2.10 -20.11 -24.10
N ILE A 96 -0.79 -20.13 -23.78
CA ILE A 96 0.17 -19.32 -24.54
C ILE A 96 0.72 -20.24 -25.62
N PRO A 97 0.33 -20.10 -26.90
CA PRO A 97 1.11 -20.68 -27.97
C PRO A 97 2.46 -19.98 -27.93
N TYR A 98 3.48 -20.76 -27.62
CA TYR A 98 4.87 -20.42 -27.74
C TYR A 98 5.11 -19.89 -29.17
N CYS A 99 5.15 -18.56 -29.35
CA CYS A 99 5.63 -17.98 -30.59
C CYS A 99 7.15 -18.15 -30.62
N ALA A 100 7.59 -19.37 -30.96
CA ALA A 100 8.89 -19.57 -31.55
C ALA A 100 8.87 -18.87 -32.92
N ASP A 101 9.67 -17.82 -33.08
CA ASP A 101 9.99 -17.27 -34.38
C ASP A 101 11.44 -17.66 -34.74
N PRO A 102 11.66 -18.72 -35.54
CA PRO A 102 13.00 -19.25 -35.84
C PRO A 102 13.77 -18.47 -36.93
N ALA A 103 13.43 -17.21 -37.24
CA ALA A 103 13.94 -16.51 -38.42
C ALA A 103 14.99 -15.40 -38.19
N GLN A 104 15.58 -15.24 -36.99
CA GLN A 104 16.57 -14.18 -36.72
C GLN A 104 17.94 -14.67 -36.18
N ILE A 105 18.32 -15.92 -36.45
CA ILE A 105 19.67 -16.45 -36.11
C ILE A 105 20.49 -16.73 -37.38
N GLN A 106 20.74 -15.71 -38.20
CA GLN A 106 21.72 -15.81 -39.30
C GLN A 106 22.68 -14.63 -39.44
N HIS A 107 22.76 -13.73 -38.45
CA HIS A 107 23.70 -12.61 -38.52
C HIS A 107 24.54 -12.44 -37.24
N TYR A 108 25.16 -13.51 -36.75
CA TYR A 108 26.34 -13.39 -35.88
C TYR A 108 27.19 -14.67 -35.81
N VAL A 109 27.86 -15.05 -36.91
CA VAL A 109 29.10 -15.85 -36.90
C VAL A 109 29.89 -15.54 -38.17
N GLY A 110 31.13 -15.04 -38.04
CA GLY A 110 32.09 -14.88 -39.15
C GLY A 110 32.74 -13.51 -39.21
#